data_AF-A0A151GFD3-F1
#
_entry.id   AF-A0A151GFD3-F1
#
_cell.length_a   1.000
_cell.length_b   1.000
_cell.length_c   1.000
_cell.angle_alpha   90.00
_cell.angle_beta   90.00
_cell.angle_gamma   90.00
#
_symmetry.space_group_name_H-M   'P 1'
#
loop_
_entity.id
_entity.type
_entity.pdbx_description
1 polymer ?
#
loop_
_entity_poly.entity_id
_entity_poly.type
_entity_poly.pdbx_seq_one_letter_code
_entity_poly.pdbx_strand_id
1 'polypeptide(L)'
;MHISQSLIFAATLAKGVIALEAPIPGYGVEVLQWDVVVSPGKVEVLNGTIQEVYAQALQINPDFKIIPVSEMDLHERRDILERRPPVECGIWPLAEKFRIEEGIGYLRGLEGSPSHGPGPGICARVSCSYNAAIWWCNDNTNPITLDKWYWLADSAQHIVNTCAPYSEEVSGKNVEGSNWYSFIGRTEC
;
A
#
# COMPACT_ATOMS: atom_id res chain seq x y z
N MET A 1 -7.31 55.12 -40.21
CA MET A 1 -7.87 54.83 -38.87
C MET A 1 -7.56 53.36 -38.59
N HIS A 2 -6.45 53.08 -37.88
CA HIS A 2 -5.94 51.72 -37.68
C HIS A 2 -6.61 51.08 -36.46
N ILE A 3 -7.19 49.89 -36.64
CA ILE A 3 -7.77 49.08 -35.57
C ILE A 3 -6.65 48.21 -35.02
N SER A 4 -6.23 48.48 -33.78
CA SER A 4 -5.27 47.66 -33.04
C SER A 4 -6.01 46.46 -32.43
N GLN A 5 -5.70 45.24 -32.87
CA GLN A 5 -6.19 44.02 -32.23
C GLN A 5 -5.24 43.62 -31.09
N SER A 6 -5.70 43.76 -29.85
CA SER A 6 -4.98 43.26 -28.67
C SER A 6 -5.20 41.76 -28.53
N LEU A 7 -4.14 40.98 -28.69
CA LEU A 7 -4.13 39.54 -28.37
C LEU A 7 -3.99 39.38 -26.85
N ILE A 8 -5.03 38.89 -26.19
CA ILE A 8 -4.99 38.50 -24.78
C ILE A 8 -4.45 37.07 -24.72
N PHE A 9 -3.20 36.92 -24.28
CA PHE A 9 -2.66 35.61 -23.89
C PHE A 9 -3.25 35.21 -22.53
N ALA A 10 -4.16 34.24 -22.53
CA ALA A 10 -4.57 33.58 -21.30
C ALA A 10 -3.43 32.63 -20.87
N ALA A 11 -2.72 32.98 -19.79
CA ALA A 11 -1.76 32.09 -19.16
C ALA A 11 -2.53 30.99 -18.41
N THR A 12 -2.45 29.75 -18.89
CA THR A 12 -2.93 28.58 -18.14
C THR A 12 -1.95 28.28 -17.00
N LEU A 13 -2.40 28.44 -15.75
CA LEU A 13 -1.69 27.91 -14.59
C LEU A 13 -1.68 26.38 -14.69
N ALA A 14 -0.52 25.79 -14.97
CA ALA A 14 -0.32 24.36 -14.81
C ALA A 14 -0.48 24.03 -13.32
N LYS A 15 -1.53 23.29 -12.96
CA LYS A 15 -1.62 22.65 -11.65
C LYS A 15 -0.44 21.67 -11.55
N GLY A 16 0.51 21.96 -10.67
CA GLY A 16 1.62 21.04 -10.39
C GLY A 16 1.05 19.70 -9.91
N VAL A 17 1.42 18.61 -10.59
CA VAL A 17 1.19 17.26 -10.07
C VAL A 17 2.20 17.09 -8.94
N ILE A 18 1.74 17.05 -7.70
CA ILE A 18 2.59 16.66 -6.58
C ILE A 18 2.97 15.20 -6.84
N ALA A 19 4.26 14.95 -7.10
CA ALA A 19 4.75 13.59 -7.23
C ALA A 19 4.60 12.90 -5.87
N LEU A 20 4.01 11.70 -5.88
CA LEU A 20 3.89 10.89 -4.68
C LEU A 20 5.30 10.54 -4.16
N GLU A 21 5.59 10.88 -2.90
CA GLU A 21 6.89 10.61 -2.27
C GLU A 21 6.86 9.29 -1.50
N ALA A 22 7.93 8.51 -1.61
CA ALA A 22 8.12 7.29 -0.85
C ALA A 22 8.41 7.61 0.64
N PRO A 23 8.11 6.69 1.58
CA PRO A 23 8.35 6.92 3.01
C PRO A 23 9.83 6.93 3.39
N ILE A 24 10.71 6.39 2.55
CA ILE A 24 12.16 6.38 2.75
C ILE A 24 12.79 7.43 1.83
N PRO A 25 13.52 8.43 2.37
CA PRO A 25 14.15 9.46 1.56
C PRO A 25 15.05 8.89 0.48
N GLY A 26 14.88 9.39 -0.75
CA GLY A 26 15.64 8.94 -1.93
C GLY A 26 15.05 7.71 -2.64
N TYR A 27 13.98 7.11 -2.13
CA TYR A 27 13.30 6.00 -2.80
C TYR A 27 12.32 6.53 -3.85
N GLY A 28 12.23 5.83 -4.97
CA GLY A 28 11.20 6.04 -5.97
C GLY A 28 9.87 5.40 -5.59
N VAL A 29 8.82 5.76 -6.31
CA VAL A 29 7.49 5.16 -6.17
C VAL A 29 7.07 4.49 -7.46
N GLU A 30 6.58 3.25 -7.35
CA GLU A 30 5.88 2.56 -8.42
C GLU A 30 4.42 2.28 -8.06
N VAL A 31 3.59 2.13 -9.09
CA VAL A 31 2.19 1.74 -8.92
C VAL A 31 2.10 0.23 -8.98
N LEU A 32 1.54 -0.36 -7.91
CA LEU A 32 1.37 -1.80 -7.81
C LEU A 32 0.28 -2.30 -8.77
N GLN A 33 0.51 -3.48 -9.34
CA GLN A 33 -0.46 -4.20 -10.15
C GLN A 33 -1.01 -5.40 -9.37
N TRP A 34 -2.30 -5.67 -9.52
CA TRP A 34 -3.06 -6.61 -8.70
C TRP A 34 -3.82 -7.57 -9.58
N ASP A 35 -3.54 -8.87 -9.46
CA ASP A 35 -4.40 -9.91 -10.02
C ASP A 35 -5.62 -10.10 -9.11
N VAL A 36 -6.78 -9.59 -9.51
CA VAL A 36 -8.01 -9.61 -8.71
C VAL A 36 -9.05 -10.54 -9.32
N VAL A 37 -9.49 -11.53 -8.53
CA VAL A 37 -10.61 -12.42 -8.89
C VAL A 37 -11.94 -11.66 -8.69
N VAL A 38 -12.40 -10.94 -9.71
CA VAL A 38 -13.60 -10.08 -9.61
C VAL A 38 -14.92 -10.87 -9.63
N SER A 39 -14.92 -12.09 -10.18
CA SER A 39 -16.04 -13.05 -10.15
C SER A 39 -15.49 -14.47 -10.37
N PRO A 40 -16.26 -15.55 -10.08
CA PRO A 40 -15.77 -16.91 -10.26
C PRO A 40 -15.18 -17.16 -11.65
N GLY A 41 -13.89 -17.50 -11.70
CA GLY A 41 -13.15 -17.77 -12.94
C GLY A 41 -12.73 -16.53 -13.75
N LYS A 42 -12.95 -15.32 -13.26
CA LYS A 42 -12.57 -14.06 -13.93
C LYS A 42 -11.54 -13.29 -13.10
N VAL A 43 -10.33 -13.21 -13.64
CA VAL A 43 -9.22 -12.42 -13.07
C VAL A 43 -9.05 -11.15 -13.91
N GLU A 44 -8.88 -10.02 -13.24
CA GLU A 44 -8.59 -8.72 -13.85
C GLU A 44 -7.30 -8.16 -13.25
N VAL A 45 -6.47 -7.53 -14.07
CA VAL A 45 -5.26 -6.82 -13.60
C VAL A 45 -5.63 -5.37 -13.31
N LEU A 46 -5.70 -5.02 -12.02
CA LEU A 46 -6.06 -3.69 -11.54
C LEU A 46 -4.82 -3.00 -10.95
N ASN A 47 -4.82 -1.67 -10.90
CA ASN A 47 -3.65 -0.91 -10.45
C ASN A 47 -4.02 0.10 -9.36
N GLY A 48 -3.06 0.42 -8.49
CA GLY A 48 -3.20 1.45 -7.45
C GLY A 48 -3.12 0.91 -6.03
N THR A 49 -3.69 1.64 -5.09
CA THR A 49 -3.93 1.21 -3.70
C THR A 49 -5.09 0.21 -3.63
N ILE A 50 -5.19 -0.53 -2.53
CA ILE A 50 -6.29 -1.47 -2.34
C ILE A 50 -7.67 -0.79 -2.37
N GLN A 51 -7.79 0.46 -1.91
CA GLN A 51 -9.04 1.22 -2.00
C GLN A 51 -9.42 1.51 -3.47
N GLU A 52 -8.44 1.91 -4.29
CA GLU A 52 -8.66 2.14 -5.73
C GLU A 52 -8.96 0.84 -6.48
N VAL A 53 -8.27 -0.25 -6.13
CA VAL A 53 -8.50 -1.59 -6.69
C VAL A 53 -9.88 -2.10 -6.34
N TYR A 54 -10.32 -1.94 -5.08
CA TYR A 54 -11.67 -2.30 -4.65
C TYR A 54 -12.73 -1.49 -5.41
N ALA A 55 -12.53 -0.18 -5.57
CA ALA A 55 -13.43 0.67 -6.35
C ALA A 55 -13.52 0.25 -7.83
N GLN A 56 -12.39 -0.09 -8.46
CA GLN A 56 -12.34 -0.62 -9.83
C GLN A 56 -13.07 -1.96 -9.93
N ALA A 57 -12.86 -2.87 -8.98
CA ALA A 57 -13.52 -4.18 -8.94
C ALA A 57 -15.05 -4.03 -8.85
N LEU A 58 -15.56 -3.09 -8.03
CA LEU A 58 -16.99 -2.80 -7.93
C LEU A 58 -17.60 -2.23 -9.22
N GLN A 59 -16.82 -1.50 -10.03
CA GLN A 59 -17.28 -1.04 -11.35
C GLN A 59 -17.46 -2.20 -12.33
N ILE A 60 -16.64 -3.25 -12.19
CA ILE A 60 -16.68 -4.44 -13.04
C ILE A 60 -17.76 -5.42 -12.55
N ASN A 61 -17.87 -5.60 -11.23
CA ASN A 61 -18.85 -6.46 -10.58
C ASN A 61 -19.37 -5.77 -9.29
N PRO A 62 -20.59 -5.20 -9.30
CA PRO A 62 -21.17 -4.56 -8.12
C PRO A 62 -21.37 -5.50 -6.91
N ASP A 63 -21.41 -6.82 -7.13
CA ASP A 63 -21.51 -7.84 -6.09
C ASP A 63 -20.14 -8.31 -5.57
N PHE A 64 -19.04 -7.71 -6.02
CA PHE A 64 -17.70 -8.03 -5.57
C PHE A 64 -17.58 -7.88 -4.05
N LYS A 65 -16.95 -8.88 -3.42
CA LYS A 65 -16.71 -8.90 -1.97
C LYS A 65 -15.28 -9.32 -1.71
N ILE A 66 -14.64 -8.62 -0.78
CA ILE A 66 -13.40 -9.09 -0.16
C ILE A 66 -13.81 -10.16 0.85
N ILE A 67 -13.34 -11.40 0.63
CA ILE A 67 -13.72 -12.54 1.45
C ILE A 67 -12.82 -12.55 2.69
N PRO A 68 -13.36 -12.50 3.91
CA PRO A 68 -12.54 -12.62 5.10
C PRO A 68 -11.87 -14.00 5.14
N VAL A 69 -10.60 -14.02 5.54
CA VAL A 69 -9.79 -15.23 5.53
C VAL A 69 -10.41 -16.33 6.38
N SER A 70 -10.52 -17.54 5.83
CA SER A 70 -11.05 -18.70 6.56
C SER A 70 -10.12 -19.14 7.71
N GLU A 71 -10.70 -19.76 8.74
CA GLU A 71 -10.00 -20.17 9.96
C GLU A 71 -8.81 -21.11 9.72
N MET A 72 -8.80 -21.84 8.61
CA MET A 72 -7.76 -22.83 8.27
C MET A 72 -6.37 -22.19 8.04
N ASP A 73 -6.34 -20.90 7.68
CA ASP A 73 -5.12 -20.13 7.41
C ASP A 73 -4.56 -19.45 8.69
N LEU A 74 -5.25 -19.57 9.83
CA LEU A 74 -4.81 -18.98 11.12
C LEU A 74 -3.63 -19.71 11.76
N HIS A 75 -3.41 -20.98 11.43
CA HIS A 75 -2.37 -21.79 12.06
C HIS A 75 -0.97 -21.50 11.51
N GLU A 76 -0.85 -21.24 10.20
CA GLU A 76 0.40 -20.83 9.55
C GLU A 76 0.79 -19.38 9.93
N ARG A 77 -0.21 -18.51 10.14
CA ARG A 77 -0.05 -17.14 10.65
C ARG A 77 0.68 -17.03 11.99
N ARG A 78 0.57 -18.03 12.88
CA ARG A 78 1.15 -17.97 14.23
C ARG A 78 2.67 -18.13 14.21
N ASP A 79 3.19 -19.04 13.39
CA ASP A 79 4.63 -19.31 13.29
C ASP A 79 5.39 -18.15 12.61
N ILE A 80 4.73 -17.37 11.76
CA ILE A 80 5.29 -16.20 11.07
C ILE A 80 5.45 -15.01 12.02
N LEU A 81 4.57 -14.85 13.02
CA LEU A 81 4.62 -13.74 13.98
C LEU A 81 5.76 -13.87 15.00
N GLU A 82 6.21 -15.11 15.30
CA GLU A 82 7.22 -15.37 16.33
C GLU A 82 8.68 -15.19 15.85
N ARG A 83 8.93 -15.05 14.54
CA ARG A 83 10.28 -14.96 13.95
C ARG A 83 10.65 -13.61 13.35
N ARG A 84 9.90 -12.56 13.64
CA ARG A 84 10.03 -11.31 12.87
C ARG A 84 11.23 -10.46 13.26
N PRO A 85 11.87 -9.80 12.27
CA PRO A 85 13.05 -8.98 12.51
C PRO A 85 12.68 -7.70 13.28
N PRO A 86 13.67 -6.89 13.70
CA PRO A 86 13.40 -5.70 14.49
C PRO A 86 12.53 -4.69 13.74
N VAL A 87 11.54 -4.14 14.45
CA VAL A 87 10.71 -3.03 14.01
C VAL A 87 11.30 -1.71 14.51
N GLU A 88 11.40 -0.73 13.62
CA GLU A 88 11.74 0.65 13.96
C GLU A 88 10.44 1.45 14.18
N CYS A 89 10.30 2.09 15.34
CA CYS A 89 9.08 2.78 15.74
C CYS A 89 9.26 4.30 15.83
N GLY A 90 8.22 5.07 15.48
CA GLY A 90 8.07 6.47 15.89
C GLY A 90 9.03 7.50 15.27
N ILE A 91 9.80 7.13 14.23
CA ILE A 91 10.69 8.06 13.52
C ILE A 91 9.92 8.93 12.52
N TRP A 92 8.75 8.47 12.07
CA TRP A 92 7.96 9.08 11.00
C TRP A 92 6.64 9.65 11.49
N PRO A 93 6.01 10.57 10.74
CA PRO A 93 4.69 11.09 11.06
C PRO A 93 3.68 9.98 11.36
N LEU A 94 2.97 10.13 12.48
CA LEU A 94 2.04 9.12 12.97
C LEU A 94 0.72 9.17 12.19
N ALA A 95 0.16 7.99 11.90
CA ALA A 95 -1.16 7.82 11.35
C ALA A 95 -2.13 7.24 12.40
N GLU A 96 -3.43 7.46 12.20
CA GLU A 96 -4.46 6.79 12.99
C GLU A 96 -4.35 5.27 12.83
N LYS A 97 -4.11 4.56 13.94
CA LYS A 97 -3.92 3.10 14.00
C LYS A 97 -5.09 2.36 13.37
N PHE A 98 -6.31 2.78 13.67
CA PHE A 98 -7.52 2.15 13.14
C PHE A 98 -7.55 2.16 11.60
N ARG A 99 -7.07 3.23 10.95
CA ARG A 99 -7.02 3.32 9.48
C ARG A 99 -5.98 2.39 8.86
N ILE A 100 -4.85 2.19 9.55
CA ILE A 100 -3.88 1.16 9.17
C ILE A 100 -4.47 -0.23 9.32
N GLU A 101 -5.19 -0.50 10.42
CA GLU A 101 -5.86 -1.79 10.66
C GLU A 101 -6.96 -2.10 9.64
N GLU A 102 -7.73 -1.09 9.18
CA GLU A 102 -8.65 -1.25 8.04
C GLU A 102 -7.91 -1.67 6.77
N GLY A 103 -6.78 -1.01 6.45
CA GLY A 103 -5.91 -1.39 5.34
C GLY A 103 -5.40 -2.83 5.43
N ILE A 104 -4.94 -3.26 6.61
CA ILE A 104 -4.54 -4.63 6.90
C ILE A 104 -5.70 -5.61 6.66
N GLY A 105 -6.90 -5.25 7.11
CA GLY A 105 -8.12 -6.05 6.91
C GLY A 105 -8.42 -6.29 5.43
N TYR A 106 -8.32 -5.26 4.59
CA TYR A 106 -8.49 -5.41 3.15
C TYR A 106 -7.45 -6.35 2.54
N LEU A 107 -6.17 -6.18 2.86
CA LEU A 107 -5.09 -7.03 2.33
C LEU A 107 -5.26 -8.49 2.72
N ARG A 108 -5.70 -8.77 3.95
CA ARG A 108 -5.96 -10.15 4.39
C ARG A 108 -7.01 -10.83 3.52
N GLY A 109 -8.09 -10.15 3.14
CA GLY A 109 -9.18 -10.78 2.39
C GLY A 109 -8.96 -10.93 0.89
N LEU A 110 -7.75 -10.64 0.40
CA LEU A 110 -7.41 -10.78 -1.01
C LEU A 110 -6.79 -12.14 -1.30
N GLU A 111 -7.23 -12.72 -2.41
CA GLU A 111 -6.55 -13.86 -3.02
C GLU A 111 -5.40 -13.39 -3.93
N GLY A 112 -4.65 -14.36 -4.47
CA GLY A 112 -3.52 -14.10 -5.37
C GLY A 112 -2.18 -13.89 -4.66
N SER A 113 -1.13 -13.79 -5.47
CA SER A 113 0.28 -13.72 -5.06
C SER A 113 0.85 -12.37 -5.50
N PRO A 114 0.93 -11.37 -4.60
CA PRO A 114 1.34 -10.03 -5.00
C PRO A 114 2.79 -9.99 -5.45
N SER A 115 3.06 -9.15 -6.45
CA SER A 115 4.42 -8.90 -6.93
C SER A 115 4.76 -7.42 -6.91
N HIS A 116 5.98 -7.10 -6.50
CA HIS A 116 6.58 -5.78 -6.53
C HIS A 116 7.77 -5.81 -7.51
N GLY A 117 7.87 -4.80 -8.37
CA GLY A 117 8.97 -4.62 -9.31
C GLY A 117 10.33 -4.56 -8.63
N PRO A 118 11.43 -4.69 -9.41
CA PRO A 118 12.78 -4.65 -8.85
C PRO A 118 13.12 -3.25 -8.32
N GLY A 119 13.89 -3.22 -7.24
CA GLY A 119 14.61 -2.04 -6.79
C GLY A 119 16.00 -1.91 -7.43
N PRO A 120 16.99 -1.31 -6.73
CA PRO A 120 16.94 -0.88 -5.33
C PRO A 120 16.17 0.44 -5.14
N GLY A 121 15.65 0.65 -3.93
CA GLY A 121 15.08 1.94 -3.54
C GLY A 121 13.73 2.26 -4.17
N ILE A 122 12.86 1.27 -4.41
CA ILE A 122 11.52 1.50 -4.95
C ILE A 122 10.47 1.05 -3.94
N CYS A 123 9.45 1.89 -3.73
CA CYS A 123 8.29 1.56 -2.90
C CYS A 123 6.99 1.61 -3.70
N ALA A 124 6.05 0.75 -3.33
CA ALA A 124 4.67 0.81 -3.78
C ALA A 124 3.75 1.18 -2.62
N ARG A 125 2.86 2.15 -2.83
CA ARG A 125 1.80 2.48 -1.86
C ARG A 125 0.68 1.47 -1.99
N VAL A 126 0.56 0.60 -0.99
CA VAL A 126 -0.34 -0.56 -1.05
C VAL A 126 -1.73 -0.20 -0.52
N SER A 127 -1.81 0.60 0.53
CA SER A 127 -3.06 1.11 1.09
C SER A 127 -2.86 2.58 1.44
N CYS A 128 -3.90 3.39 1.22
CA CYS A 128 -3.91 4.78 1.68
C CYS A 128 -5.36 5.22 1.94
N SER A 129 -5.65 5.66 3.16
CA SER A 129 -6.96 6.24 3.51
C SER A 129 -6.81 7.20 4.68
N TYR A 130 -7.47 8.36 4.65
CA TYR A 130 -7.40 9.38 5.72
C TYR A 130 -5.95 9.73 6.12
N ASN A 131 -5.08 9.89 5.14
CA ASN A 131 -3.65 10.11 5.29
C ASN A 131 -2.89 9.01 6.08
N ALA A 132 -3.44 7.81 6.20
CA ALA A 132 -2.80 6.64 6.79
C ALA A 132 -2.44 5.64 5.69
N ALA A 133 -1.15 5.35 5.53
CA ALA A 133 -0.65 4.53 4.43
C ALA A 133 0.10 3.28 4.90
N ILE A 134 -0.05 2.22 4.11
CA ILE A 134 0.79 1.02 4.15
C ILE A 134 1.61 1.00 2.87
N TRP A 135 2.91 0.86 3.02
CA TRP A 135 3.89 0.86 1.94
C TRP A 135 4.67 -0.44 1.94
N TRP A 136 5.00 -0.92 0.73
CA TRP A 136 5.87 -2.05 0.48
C TRP A 136 7.07 -1.57 -0.31
N CYS A 137 8.30 -1.75 0.20
CA CYS A 137 9.51 -1.29 -0.47
C CYS A 137 10.44 -2.45 -0.79
N ASN A 138 11.05 -2.43 -1.98
CA ASN A 138 11.98 -3.42 -2.48
C ASN A 138 13.37 -2.81 -2.70
N ASP A 139 14.38 -3.31 -1.97
CA ASP A 139 15.80 -2.98 -2.21
C ASP A 139 16.57 -4.06 -2.97
N ASN A 140 15.92 -5.15 -3.37
CA ASN A 140 16.52 -6.14 -4.23
C ASN A 140 16.60 -5.61 -5.65
N THR A 141 17.63 -6.02 -6.39
CA THR A 141 17.72 -5.79 -7.84
C THR A 141 16.73 -6.65 -8.64
N ASN A 142 16.02 -7.57 -7.98
CA ASN A 142 15.05 -8.48 -8.59
C ASN A 142 13.63 -8.18 -8.06
N PRO A 143 12.59 -8.50 -8.82
CA PRO A 143 11.21 -8.45 -8.32
C PRO A 143 11.01 -9.37 -7.11
N ILE A 144 10.06 -9.01 -6.26
CA ILE A 144 9.60 -9.86 -5.15
C ILE A 144 8.19 -10.32 -5.47
N THR A 145 7.92 -11.61 -5.27
CA THR A 145 6.57 -12.16 -5.25
C THR A 145 6.34 -12.81 -3.90
N LEU A 146 5.30 -12.39 -3.20
CA LEU A 146 4.85 -13.07 -1.98
C LEU A 146 3.84 -14.15 -2.35
N ASP A 147 3.77 -15.21 -1.56
CA ASP A 147 2.79 -16.27 -1.81
C ASP A 147 1.35 -15.76 -1.72
N LYS A 148 1.09 -14.85 -0.77
CA LYS A 148 -0.22 -14.23 -0.49
C LYS A 148 -0.10 -12.82 0.06
N TRP A 149 -1.18 -12.05 -0.05
CA TRP A 149 -1.29 -10.70 0.55
C TRP A 149 -1.19 -10.68 2.07
N TYR A 150 -1.52 -11.76 2.77
CA TYR A 150 -1.41 -11.81 4.23
C TYR A 150 0.02 -11.58 4.72
N TRP A 151 1.05 -11.90 3.94
CA TRP A 151 2.44 -11.65 4.32
C TRP A 151 2.69 -10.17 4.62
N LEU A 152 2.24 -9.29 3.73
CA LEU A 152 2.35 -7.85 3.89
C LEU A 152 1.39 -7.33 4.97
N ALA A 153 0.16 -7.84 5.01
CA ALA A 153 -0.84 -7.46 6.00
C ALA A 153 -0.35 -7.77 7.43
N ASP A 154 0.21 -8.95 7.61
CA ASP A 154 0.78 -9.35 8.89
C ASP A 154 2.00 -8.50 9.18
N SER A 155 2.90 -8.24 8.22
CA SER A 155 4.07 -7.35 8.43
C SER A 155 3.64 -6.00 9.01
N ALA A 156 2.63 -5.36 8.41
CA ALA A 156 2.04 -4.13 8.94
C ALA A 156 1.42 -4.33 10.33
N GLN A 157 0.71 -5.43 10.58
CA GLN A 157 0.16 -5.75 11.91
C GLN A 157 1.25 -5.88 12.97
N HIS A 158 2.41 -6.45 12.62
CA HIS A 158 3.53 -6.57 13.54
C HIS A 158 4.09 -5.21 13.93
N ILE A 159 4.12 -4.24 13.01
CA ILE A 159 4.45 -2.85 13.33
C ILE A 159 3.41 -2.25 14.28
N VAL A 160 2.11 -2.43 14.00
CA VAL A 160 1.03 -1.96 14.89
C VAL A 160 1.18 -2.51 16.30
N ASN A 161 1.37 -3.82 16.43
CA ASN A 161 1.46 -4.50 17.72
C ASN A 161 2.70 -4.07 18.51
N THR A 162 3.82 -3.82 17.81
CA THR A 162 5.10 -3.47 18.44
C THR A 162 5.19 -1.98 18.78
N CYS A 163 4.80 -1.10 17.85
CA CYS A 163 4.98 0.34 17.99
C CYS A 163 3.81 1.06 18.66
N ALA A 164 2.59 0.49 18.63
CA ALA A 164 1.40 1.08 19.23
C ALA A 164 0.57 0.06 20.04
N PRO A 165 1.18 -0.63 21.03
CA PRO A 165 0.45 -1.58 21.87
C PRO A 165 -0.67 -0.90 22.69
N TYR A 166 -0.49 0.38 23.04
CA TYR A 166 -1.43 1.17 23.84
C TYR A 166 -1.73 2.56 23.26
N SER A 167 -1.34 2.81 22.00
CA SER A 167 -1.52 4.10 21.32
C SER A 167 -2.57 3.99 20.21
N GLU A 168 -3.31 5.07 19.99
CA GLU A 168 -4.25 5.21 18.86
C GLU A 168 -3.55 5.71 17.58
N GLU A 169 -2.31 6.13 17.69
CA GLU A 169 -1.48 6.60 16.59
C GLU A 169 -0.24 5.72 16.44
N VAL A 170 0.18 5.48 15.19
CA VAL A 170 1.29 4.58 14.87
C VAL A 170 2.10 5.06 13.66
N SER A 171 3.41 4.86 13.73
CA SER A 171 4.27 4.77 12.57
C SER A 171 5.38 3.76 12.84
N GLY A 172 5.89 3.16 11.79
CA GLY A 172 7.06 2.31 11.90
C GLY A 172 7.41 1.61 10.61
N LYS A 173 8.55 0.94 10.66
CA LYS A 173 9.13 0.18 9.56
C LYS A 173 9.50 -1.20 10.07
N ASN A 174 9.01 -2.23 9.40
CA ASN A 174 9.47 -3.60 9.59
C ASN A 174 10.47 -3.93 8.49
N VAL A 175 11.65 -4.41 8.87
CA VAL A 175 12.63 -4.97 7.95
C VAL A 175 12.28 -6.44 7.79
N GLU A 176 11.96 -6.88 6.59
CA GLU A 176 11.68 -8.29 6.34
C GLU A 176 12.92 -8.99 5.78
N GLY A 177 12.93 -10.32 5.81
CA GLY A 177 14.02 -11.10 5.20
C GLY A 177 14.16 -10.78 3.71
N SER A 178 15.36 -10.89 3.15
CA SER A 178 15.62 -10.62 1.72
C SER A 178 15.42 -9.16 1.30
N ASN A 179 15.92 -8.18 2.06
CA ASN A 179 16.05 -6.75 1.68
C ASN A 179 14.75 -6.09 1.16
N TRP A 180 13.63 -6.35 1.83
CA TRP A 180 12.40 -5.61 1.59
C TRP A 180 11.78 -5.16 2.91
N TYR A 181 10.90 -4.16 2.82
CA TYR A 181 10.42 -3.43 3.97
C TYR A 181 8.93 -3.22 3.88
N SER A 182 8.27 -3.28 5.03
CA SER A 182 6.94 -2.71 5.19
C SER A 182 7.04 -1.43 6.00
N PHE A 183 6.25 -0.44 5.61
CA PHE A 183 6.19 0.82 6.33
C PHE A 183 4.73 1.20 6.56
N ILE A 184 4.43 1.68 7.77
CA ILE A 184 3.15 2.31 8.10
C ILE A 184 3.38 3.69 8.70
N GLY A 185 2.49 4.62 8.40
CA GLY A 185 2.56 5.98 8.93
C GLY A 185 1.72 6.94 8.13
N ARG A 186 1.84 8.23 8.45
CA ARG A 186 1.09 9.27 7.77
C ARG A 186 1.71 9.61 6.42
N THR A 187 0.86 9.63 5.39
CA THR A 187 1.21 10.01 4.01
C THR A 187 -0.03 10.60 3.37
N GLU A 188 0.08 11.66 2.57
CA GLU A 188 -1.08 12.23 1.87
C GLU A 188 -1.74 11.21 0.92
N CYS A 189 -3.05 11.02 1.10
CA CYS A 189 -3.94 10.30 0.19
C CYS A 189 -4.80 11.34 -0.54
#